data_AF-A0A8T5VSY2-F1
#
_entry.id   AF-A0A8T5VSY2-F1
#
_cell.length_a   1.000
_cell.length_b   1.000
_cell.length_c   1.000
_cell.angle_alpha   90.00
_cell.angle_beta   90.00
_cell.angle_gamma   90.00
#
_symmetry.space_group_name_H-M   'P 1'
#
loop_
_entity.id
_entity.type
_entity.pdbx_description
1 polymer ?
#
loop_
_entity_poly.entity_id
_entity_poly.type
_entity_poly.pdbx_seq_one_letter_code
_entity_poly.pdbx_strand_id
1 'polypeptide(L)'
;MATNTNELPVIALTPGDCTGIGPEQIARILSDDRLADAARLVVVGDARVLEMGMAHAGVKLKVERIASPKAANWGHGAVQLVDLGNTDPAKFPTGKASAESGRLTGETLSRAIDFAKGGEVDAITFAPLNKRAMFDGGWKFPDEHKMFASLLGHKTYFSEMNVLDGEWMSRVTGHQSLREALDGINPASITDSIELVDRMMRRAGVARPRIAVAALNPHAGENGLFGRDEIEMIRPTVEAAAKRGIACTGPYPADTVYVRAFAGEFDSVVAMYHDQGQIATKLRGFNRGVTVTAGLETVFTTPSHGTAFDIVGTGVAKTGALESAVRLAAQLVSIKVKEAAHAN
;
A
#
# COMPACT_ATOMS: atom_id res chain seq x y z
N MET A 1 0.75 28.75 15.24
CA MET A 1 1.76 28.06 16.06
C MET A 1 2.72 27.39 15.11
N ALA A 2 4.02 27.68 15.21
CA ALA A 2 5.03 27.17 14.30
C ALA A 2 5.02 25.64 14.32
N THR A 3 4.78 25.00 13.17
CA THR A 3 4.78 23.55 13.01
C THR A 3 6.23 23.06 13.12
N ASN A 4 6.52 22.35 14.20
CA ASN A 4 7.82 21.77 14.47
C ASN A 4 8.07 20.67 13.43
N THR A 5 8.92 20.93 12.42
CA THR A 5 9.23 20.02 11.30
C THR A 5 10.11 18.82 11.69
N ASN A 6 10.17 18.51 12.99
CA ASN A 6 11.11 17.56 13.60
C ASN A 6 10.40 16.43 14.37
N GLU A 7 9.09 16.26 14.20
CA GLU A 7 8.36 15.14 14.81
C GLU A 7 8.12 14.03 13.79
N LEU A 8 8.45 12.79 14.20
CA LEU A 8 8.18 11.58 13.43
C LEU A 8 6.67 11.39 13.24
N PRO A 9 6.24 10.92 12.05
CA PRO A 9 4.83 10.69 11.75
C PRO A 9 4.25 9.60 12.66
N VAL A 10 2.98 9.78 13.05
CA VAL A 10 2.23 8.78 13.81
C VAL A 10 1.52 7.85 12.83
N ILE A 11 1.84 6.57 12.89
CA ILE A 11 1.29 5.55 11.98
C ILE A 11 0.44 4.56 12.77
N ALA A 12 -0.83 4.43 12.38
CA ALA A 12 -1.68 3.35 12.85
C ALA A 12 -1.26 2.03 12.21
N LEU A 13 -0.91 1.07 13.06
CA LEU A 13 -0.64 -0.31 12.69
C LEU A 13 -1.84 -1.19 12.99
N THR A 14 -2.41 -1.84 11.97
CA THR A 14 -3.46 -2.84 12.18
C THR A 14 -2.93 -4.25 11.93
N PRO A 15 -3.33 -5.25 12.75
CA PRO A 15 -2.81 -6.62 12.65
C PRO A 15 -3.33 -7.42 11.45
N GLY A 16 -4.23 -6.86 10.64
CA GLY A 16 -4.85 -7.56 9.53
C GLY A 16 -5.79 -8.67 10.00
N ASP A 17 -5.89 -9.74 9.22
CA ASP A 17 -6.71 -10.91 9.56
C ASP A 17 -6.02 -11.73 10.66
N CYS A 18 -6.68 -11.90 11.81
CA CYS A 18 -6.15 -12.66 12.94
C CYS A 18 -5.89 -14.15 12.63
N THR A 19 -6.51 -14.69 11.57
CA THR A 19 -6.29 -16.06 11.10
C THR A 19 -5.02 -16.22 10.25
N GLY A 20 -4.34 -15.11 9.92
CA GLY A 20 -3.12 -15.05 9.12
C GLY A 20 -1.85 -14.71 9.92
N ILE A 21 -0.75 -14.44 9.20
CA ILE A 21 0.56 -14.12 9.79
C ILE A 21 0.70 -12.67 10.31
N GLY A 22 -0.25 -11.80 10.02
CA GLY A 22 -0.16 -10.36 10.33
C GLY A 22 0.17 -10.07 11.80
N PRO A 23 -0.50 -10.70 12.78
CA PRO A 23 -0.19 -10.52 14.20
C PRO A 23 1.26 -10.88 14.57
N GLU A 24 1.82 -11.95 13.99
CA GLU A 24 3.22 -12.36 14.22
C GLU A 24 4.20 -11.28 13.70
N GLN A 25 3.94 -10.76 12.50
CA GLN A 25 4.78 -9.73 11.90
C GLN A 25 4.75 -8.42 12.70
N ILE A 26 3.56 -7.99 13.12
CA ILE A 26 3.38 -6.79 13.95
C ILE A 26 4.13 -6.93 15.28
N ALA A 27 3.99 -8.08 15.94
CA ALA A 27 4.70 -8.31 17.20
C ALA A 27 6.23 -8.24 17.03
N ARG A 28 6.78 -8.80 15.95
CA ARG A 28 8.23 -8.72 15.66
C ARG A 28 8.72 -7.30 15.40
N ILE A 29 8.05 -6.53 14.54
CA ILE A 29 8.53 -5.17 14.22
C ILE A 29 8.44 -4.22 15.41
N LEU A 30 7.60 -4.54 16.41
CA LEU A 30 7.46 -3.78 17.65
C LEU A 30 8.40 -4.26 18.76
N SER A 31 9.13 -5.37 18.56
CA SER A 31 9.97 -5.99 19.60
C SER A 31 11.35 -5.36 19.75
N ASP A 32 11.71 -4.46 18.85
CA ASP A 32 12.94 -3.68 18.90
C ASP A 32 12.73 -2.29 18.25
N ASP A 33 13.79 -1.47 18.29
CA ASP A 33 13.74 -0.08 17.82
C ASP A 33 13.98 0.07 16.31
N ARG A 34 13.84 -1.00 15.50
CA ARG A 34 14.21 -0.98 14.07
C ARG A 34 13.43 0.01 13.20
N LEU A 35 12.31 0.54 13.69
CA LEU A 35 11.46 1.54 13.02
C LEU A 35 11.36 2.86 13.81
N ALA A 36 12.07 2.99 14.93
CA ALA A 36 12.00 4.16 15.80
C ALA A 36 12.57 5.42 15.13
N ASP A 37 13.41 5.28 14.10
CA ASP A 37 13.92 6.36 13.26
C ASP A 37 12.92 6.83 12.20
N ALA A 38 11.93 5.98 11.87
CA ALA A 38 11.00 6.22 10.77
C ALA A 38 9.65 6.76 11.24
N ALA A 39 9.10 6.24 12.33
CA ALA A 39 7.74 6.56 12.74
C ALA A 39 7.48 6.30 14.23
N ARG A 40 6.44 6.97 14.74
CA ARG A 40 5.77 6.65 15.99
C ARG A 40 4.63 5.68 15.70
N LEU A 41 4.70 4.47 16.26
CA LEU A 41 3.77 3.39 15.93
C LEU A 41 2.70 3.23 17.01
N VAL A 42 1.43 3.25 16.62
CA VAL A 42 0.29 2.93 17.49
C VAL A 42 -0.45 1.73 16.91
N VAL A 43 -0.65 0.69 17.71
CA VAL A 43 -1.43 -0.47 17.30
C VAL A 43 -2.91 -0.14 17.45
N VAL A 44 -3.70 -0.40 16.41
CA VAL A 44 -5.17 -0.34 16.45
C VAL A 44 -5.69 -1.75 16.16
N GLY A 45 -6.31 -2.37 17.17
CA GLY A 45 -6.74 -3.76 17.09
C GLY A 45 -7.20 -4.30 18.44
N ASP A 46 -7.08 -5.61 18.65
CA ASP A 46 -7.43 -6.26 19.91
C ASP A 46 -6.16 -6.72 20.65
N ALA A 47 -6.10 -6.50 21.96
CA ALA A 47 -4.97 -6.93 22.78
C ALA A 47 -4.70 -8.44 22.68
N ARG A 48 -5.73 -9.28 22.62
CA ARG A 48 -5.59 -10.75 22.53
C ARG A 48 -4.96 -11.17 21.20
N VAL A 49 -5.24 -10.44 20.12
CA VAL A 49 -4.62 -10.68 18.81
C VAL A 49 -3.14 -10.32 18.85
N LEU A 50 -2.77 -9.20 19.50
CA LEU A 50 -1.37 -8.85 19.71
C LEU A 50 -0.64 -9.87 20.61
N GLU A 51 -1.30 -10.35 21.66
CA GLU A 51 -0.78 -11.41 22.55
C GLU A 51 -0.53 -12.72 21.81
N MET A 52 -1.47 -13.15 20.97
CA MET A 52 -1.26 -14.28 20.06
C MET A 52 -0.07 -14.03 19.12
N GLY A 53 0.05 -12.82 18.55
CA GLY A 53 1.19 -12.43 17.72
C GLY A 53 2.52 -12.53 18.45
N MET A 54 2.59 -12.06 19.70
CA MET A 54 3.78 -12.18 20.57
C MET A 54 4.17 -13.64 20.79
N ALA A 55 3.19 -14.50 21.07
CA ALA A 55 3.42 -15.93 21.26
C ALA A 55 3.95 -16.60 19.98
N HIS A 56 3.34 -16.32 18.83
CA HIS A 56 3.80 -16.85 17.53
C HIS A 56 5.22 -16.37 17.18
N ALA A 57 5.54 -15.11 17.47
CA ALA A 57 6.84 -14.52 17.18
C ALA A 57 7.94 -14.92 18.17
N GLY A 58 7.57 -15.46 19.34
CA GLY A 58 8.51 -15.75 20.42
C GLY A 58 9.09 -14.49 21.09
N VAL A 59 8.32 -13.40 21.12
CA VAL A 59 8.74 -12.10 21.69
C VAL A 59 7.87 -11.68 22.87
N LYS A 60 8.32 -10.70 23.66
CA LYS A 60 7.55 -10.09 24.73
C LYS A 60 7.55 -8.58 24.57
N LEU A 61 6.37 -7.98 24.55
CA LEU A 61 6.19 -6.53 24.45
C LEU A 61 5.61 -6.00 25.75
N LYS A 62 6.11 -4.85 26.20
CA LYS A 62 5.41 -4.05 27.21
C LYS A 62 4.33 -3.26 26.48
N VAL A 63 3.06 -3.55 26.74
CA VAL A 63 1.93 -2.92 26.06
C VAL A 63 1.21 -1.98 27.01
N GLU A 64 0.92 -0.77 26.55
CA GLU A 64 0.12 0.23 27.23
C GLU A 64 -1.19 0.44 26.45
N ARG A 65 -2.31 0.18 27.10
CA ARG A 65 -3.65 0.40 26.51
C ARG A 65 -4.01 1.87 26.63
N ILE A 66 -4.35 2.49 25.51
CA ILE A 66 -4.74 3.90 25.40
C ILE A 66 -6.11 4.04 24.74
N ALA A 67 -6.83 5.12 25.06
CA ALA A 67 -8.18 5.34 24.54
C ALA A 67 -8.19 5.76 23.05
N SER A 68 -7.15 6.46 22.61
CA SER A 68 -6.96 6.88 21.21
C SER A 68 -5.49 7.21 20.95
N PRO A 69 -5.06 7.32 19.68
CA PRO A 69 -3.68 7.67 19.34
C PRO A 69 -3.22 9.03 19.92
N LYS A 70 -4.13 9.99 20.13
CA LYS A 70 -3.81 11.27 20.81
C LYS A 70 -3.34 11.11 22.26
N ALA A 71 -3.71 10.03 22.93
CA ALA A 71 -3.30 9.74 24.30
C ALA A 71 -1.96 8.99 24.38
N ALA A 72 -1.32 8.71 23.24
CA ALA A 72 -0.08 7.95 23.20
C ALA A 72 1.07 8.66 23.93
N ASN A 73 1.82 7.91 24.73
CA ASN A 73 3.00 8.41 25.43
C ASN A 73 4.28 7.83 24.82
N TRP A 74 4.95 8.63 24.01
CA TRP A 74 6.16 8.23 23.28
C TRP A 74 7.42 8.09 24.13
N GLY A 75 7.40 8.49 25.41
CA GLY A 75 8.57 8.47 26.30
C GLY A 75 8.76 7.18 27.11
N HIS A 76 7.77 6.28 27.13
CA HIS A 76 7.71 5.17 28.10
C HIS A 76 8.23 3.80 27.58
N GLY A 77 8.70 3.75 26.33
CA GLY A 77 9.22 2.54 25.67
C GLY A 77 8.19 1.39 25.56
N ALA A 78 6.91 1.66 25.84
CA ALA A 78 5.84 0.69 25.75
C ALA A 78 5.11 0.83 24.42
N VAL A 79 4.73 -0.30 23.83
CA VAL A 79 3.87 -0.35 22.65
C VAL A 79 2.52 0.25 23.01
N GLN A 80 2.15 1.29 22.28
CA GLN A 80 0.89 2.00 22.45
C GLN A 80 -0.22 1.25 21.69
N LEU A 81 -1.26 0.80 22.39
CA LEU A 81 -2.35 0.01 21.82
C LEU A 81 -3.71 0.68 22.08
N VAL A 82 -4.41 1.01 21.02
CA VAL A 82 -5.85 1.25 21.07
C VAL A 82 -6.55 -0.10 21.01
N ASP A 83 -6.95 -0.61 22.17
CA ASP A 83 -7.61 -1.91 22.32
C ASP A 83 -9.12 -1.79 22.05
N LEU A 84 -9.57 -2.34 20.92
CA LEU A 84 -10.96 -2.34 20.48
C LEU A 84 -11.78 -3.44 21.14
N GLY A 85 -11.14 -4.46 21.73
CA GLY A 85 -11.83 -5.60 22.34
C GLY A 85 -12.75 -6.39 21.39
N ASN A 86 -12.62 -6.19 20.07
CA ASN A 86 -13.55 -6.68 19.07
C ASN A 86 -13.22 -8.08 18.55
N THR A 87 -12.01 -8.60 18.77
CA THR A 87 -11.51 -9.81 18.13
C THR A 87 -10.92 -10.79 19.15
N ASP A 88 -11.66 -11.87 19.42
CA ASP A 88 -11.17 -12.99 20.21
C ASP A 88 -10.56 -14.06 19.27
N PRO A 89 -9.21 -14.14 19.14
CA PRO A 89 -8.58 -15.05 18.19
C PRO A 89 -8.89 -16.53 18.48
N ALA A 90 -9.22 -16.89 19.73
CA ALA A 90 -9.56 -18.26 20.10
C ALA A 90 -10.86 -18.78 19.46
N LYS A 91 -11.68 -17.89 18.90
CA LYS A 91 -12.94 -18.24 18.23
C LYS A 91 -12.76 -18.54 16.74
N PHE A 92 -11.56 -18.37 16.18
CA PHE A 92 -11.32 -18.49 14.75
C PHE A 92 -10.33 -19.62 14.44
N PRO A 93 -10.46 -20.25 13.25
CA PRO A 93 -9.51 -21.27 12.84
C PRO A 93 -8.16 -20.63 12.49
N THR A 94 -7.07 -21.26 12.96
CA THR A 94 -5.71 -20.89 12.55
C THR A 94 -5.48 -21.25 11.09
N GLY A 95 -4.94 -20.31 10.29
CA GLY A 95 -4.58 -20.58 8.90
C GLY A 95 -5.77 -20.85 7.97
N LYS A 96 -6.97 -20.35 8.30
CA LYS A 96 -8.15 -20.49 7.43
C LYS A 96 -9.00 -19.24 7.44
N ALA A 97 -9.50 -18.87 6.26
CA ALA A 97 -10.40 -17.73 6.13
C ALA A 97 -11.67 -17.92 6.97
N SER A 98 -12.13 -16.84 7.59
CA SER A 98 -13.35 -16.76 8.37
C SER A 98 -14.09 -15.48 8.03
N ALA A 99 -15.35 -15.56 7.60
CA ALA A 99 -16.16 -14.38 7.29
C ALA A 99 -16.26 -13.42 8.48
N GLU A 100 -16.39 -13.97 9.69
CA GLU A 100 -16.46 -13.18 10.91
C GLU A 100 -15.11 -12.50 11.24
N SER A 101 -13.98 -13.18 11.03
CA SER A 101 -12.65 -12.54 11.14
C SER A 101 -12.52 -11.40 10.12
N GLY A 102 -13.01 -11.61 8.90
CA GLY A 102 -13.05 -10.59 7.85
C GLY A 102 -13.91 -9.38 8.22
N ARG A 103 -15.09 -9.59 8.83
CA ARG A 103 -15.93 -8.50 9.35
C ARG A 103 -15.16 -7.65 10.35
N LEU A 104 -14.54 -8.28 11.35
CA LEU A 104 -13.78 -7.63 12.41
C LEU A 104 -12.51 -6.93 11.90
N THR A 105 -11.85 -7.52 10.89
CA THR A 105 -10.70 -6.90 10.21
C THR A 105 -11.11 -5.58 9.56
N GLY A 106 -12.24 -5.55 8.85
CA GLY A 106 -12.75 -4.31 8.26
C GLY A 106 -13.22 -3.29 9.30
N GLU A 107 -13.79 -3.71 10.43
CA GLU A 107 -14.14 -2.80 11.54
C GLU A 107 -12.90 -2.15 12.15
N THR A 108 -11.83 -2.92 12.32
CA THR A 108 -10.54 -2.42 12.80
C THR A 108 -9.95 -1.38 11.84
N LEU A 109 -9.98 -1.66 10.53
CA LEU A 109 -9.56 -0.71 9.50
C LEU A 109 -10.44 0.54 9.47
N SER A 110 -11.77 0.39 9.59
CA SER A 110 -12.70 1.52 9.67
C SER A 110 -12.37 2.41 10.87
N ARG A 111 -12.06 1.83 12.03
CA ARG A 111 -11.68 2.60 13.21
C ARG A 111 -10.36 3.33 13.04
N ALA A 112 -9.38 2.71 12.39
CA ALA A 112 -8.11 3.37 12.03
C ALA A 112 -8.34 4.55 11.07
N ILE A 113 -9.27 4.42 10.11
CA ILE A 113 -9.67 5.49 9.20
C ILE A 113 -10.32 6.65 9.96
N ASP A 114 -11.16 6.37 10.97
CA ASP A 114 -11.75 7.42 11.80
C ASP A 114 -10.68 8.22 12.57
N PHE A 115 -9.64 7.56 13.06
CA PHE A 115 -8.49 8.25 13.66
C PHE A 115 -7.72 9.11 12.65
N ALA A 116 -7.54 8.63 11.43
CA ALA A 116 -6.89 9.40 10.37
C ALA A 116 -7.73 10.64 10.00
N LYS A 117 -9.05 10.50 9.86
CA LYS A 117 -9.97 11.63 9.64
C LYS A 117 -9.95 12.63 10.78
N GLY A 118 -9.78 12.15 12.01
CA GLY A 118 -9.66 12.97 13.22
C GLY A 118 -8.29 13.62 13.43
N GLY A 119 -7.34 13.40 12.50
CA GLY A 119 -5.96 13.90 12.58
C GLY A 119 -5.18 13.32 13.75
N GLU A 120 -5.55 12.13 14.23
CA GLU A 120 -4.84 11.46 15.35
C GLU A 120 -3.68 10.59 14.86
N VAL A 121 -3.71 10.21 13.58
CA VAL A 121 -2.65 9.47 12.89
C VAL A 121 -2.47 10.06 11.50
N ASP A 122 -1.24 10.01 11.00
CA ASP A 122 -0.86 10.57 9.70
C ASP A 122 -0.96 9.55 8.56
N ALA A 123 -0.82 8.27 8.89
CA ALA A 123 -0.92 7.16 7.95
C ALA A 123 -1.46 5.89 8.62
N ILE A 124 -1.89 4.96 7.78
CA ILE A 124 -2.32 3.62 8.17
C ILE A 124 -1.44 2.61 7.43
N THR A 125 -0.75 1.77 8.19
CA THR A 125 -0.08 0.58 7.67
C THR A 125 -0.77 -0.65 8.22
N PHE A 126 -1.26 -1.52 7.35
CA PHE A 126 -2.01 -2.71 7.76
C PHE A 126 -1.28 -3.97 7.33
N ALA A 127 -1.21 -4.94 8.24
CA ALA A 127 -0.70 -6.27 7.93
C ALA A 127 -1.69 -7.05 7.03
N PRO A 128 -1.29 -8.19 6.44
CA PRO A 128 -2.09 -8.87 5.44
C PRO A 128 -3.51 -9.23 5.89
N LEU A 129 -4.45 -9.11 4.96
CA LEU A 129 -5.86 -9.42 5.14
C LEU A 129 -6.37 -10.38 4.05
N ASN A 130 -7.53 -10.99 4.27
CA ASN A 130 -8.20 -11.82 3.28
C ASN A 130 -9.41 -11.09 2.68
N LYS A 131 -9.30 -10.63 1.43
CA LYS A 131 -10.35 -9.87 0.73
C LYS A 131 -11.68 -10.62 0.67
N ARG A 132 -11.64 -11.93 0.43
CA ARG A 132 -12.83 -12.76 0.36
C ARG A 132 -13.52 -12.88 1.72
N ALA A 133 -12.76 -13.09 2.79
CA ALA A 133 -13.28 -13.12 4.14
C ALA A 133 -13.95 -11.79 4.53
N MET A 134 -13.32 -10.65 4.18
CA MET A 134 -13.92 -9.33 4.39
C MET A 134 -15.24 -9.17 3.63
N PHE A 135 -15.25 -9.56 2.35
CA PHE A 135 -16.46 -9.53 1.53
C PHE A 135 -17.57 -10.39 2.12
N ASP A 136 -17.28 -11.63 2.47
CA ASP A 136 -18.25 -12.56 3.06
C ASP A 136 -18.73 -12.08 4.44
N GLY A 137 -17.86 -11.41 5.20
CA GLY A 137 -18.15 -10.76 6.49
C GLY A 137 -18.99 -9.49 6.42
N GLY A 138 -19.34 -9.00 5.22
CA GLY A 138 -20.25 -7.86 5.04
C GLY A 138 -19.60 -6.60 4.44
N TRP A 139 -18.27 -6.55 4.33
CA TRP A 139 -17.57 -5.46 3.64
C TRP A 139 -17.60 -5.70 2.13
N LYS A 140 -18.76 -5.44 1.50
CA LYS A 140 -19.07 -5.75 0.10
C LYS A 140 -18.32 -4.86 -0.91
N PHE A 141 -17.00 -4.85 -0.83
CA PHE A 141 -16.08 -4.19 -1.75
C PHE A 141 -15.19 -5.24 -2.43
N PRO A 142 -14.80 -5.04 -3.70
CA PRO A 142 -13.93 -5.98 -4.41
C PRO A 142 -12.51 -6.01 -3.82
N ASP A 143 -12.09 -4.91 -3.19
CA ASP A 143 -10.84 -4.79 -2.46
C ASP A 143 -10.93 -3.71 -1.37
N GLU A 144 -9.92 -3.70 -0.50
CA GLU A 144 -9.72 -2.75 0.58
C GLU A 144 -9.54 -1.31 0.07
N HIS A 145 -8.97 -1.10 -1.12
CA HIS A 145 -8.79 0.25 -1.69
C HIS A 145 -10.13 0.92 -1.98
N LYS A 146 -11.09 0.17 -2.54
CA LYS A 146 -12.47 0.64 -2.77
C LYS A 146 -13.19 0.88 -1.45
N MET A 147 -12.96 0.06 -0.43
CA MET A 147 -13.46 0.29 0.92
C MET A 147 -12.91 1.62 1.48
N PHE A 148 -11.60 1.86 1.39
CA PHE A 148 -10.96 3.08 1.89
C PHE A 148 -11.52 4.33 1.20
N ALA A 149 -11.60 4.31 -0.13
CA ALA A 149 -12.16 5.42 -0.89
C ALA A 149 -13.63 5.69 -0.51
N SER A 150 -14.43 4.64 -0.31
CA SER A 150 -15.82 4.76 0.12
C SER A 150 -15.93 5.39 1.50
N LEU A 151 -15.18 4.87 2.49
CA LEU A 151 -15.17 5.39 3.85
C LEU A 151 -14.66 6.83 3.93
N LEU A 152 -13.71 7.22 3.07
CA LEU A 152 -13.19 8.58 2.99
C LEU A 152 -14.06 9.52 2.14
N GLY A 153 -15.10 9.02 1.47
CA GLY A 153 -15.90 9.82 0.54
C GLY A 153 -15.13 10.30 -0.69
N HIS A 154 -14.02 9.64 -1.05
CA HIS A 154 -13.15 10.01 -2.16
C HIS A 154 -13.83 9.78 -3.52
N LYS A 155 -13.73 10.76 -4.42
CA LYS A 155 -14.44 10.77 -5.72
C LYS A 155 -13.53 10.86 -6.95
N THR A 156 -12.27 11.25 -6.77
CA THR A 156 -11.31 11.39 -7.88
C THR A 156 -10.62 10.06 -8.19
N TYR A 157 -9.82 10.04 -9.25
CA TYR A 157 -9.07 8.85 -9.64
C TYR A 157 -8.06 8.43 -8.56
N PHE A 158 -8.04 7.14 -8.25
CA PHE A 158 -7.12 6.49 -7.33
C PHE A 158 -6.83 5.08 -7.82
N SER A 159 -5.68 4.54 -7.46
CA SER A 159 -5.26 3.21 -7.88
C SER A 159 -4.32 2.57 -6.86
N GLU A 160 -4.14 1.26 -6.99
CA GLU A 160 -3.08 0.54 -6.31
C GLU A 160 -1.73 0.82 -7.02
N MET A 161 -0.67 1.02 -6.23
CA MET A 161 0.71 1.02 -6.71
C MET A 161 1.54 0.01 -5.93
N ASN A 162 2.47 -0.65 -6.60
CA ASN A 162 3.47 -1.49 -5.95
C ASN A 162 4.82 -0.80 -5.97
N VAL A 163 5.55 -0.89 -4.86
CA VAL A 163 6.90 -0.33 -4.72
C VAL A 163 7.83 -1.44 -4.31
N LEU A 164 8.91 -1.61 -5.05
CA LEU A 164 9.95 -2.59 -4.79
C LEU A 164 11.29 -1.88 -4.84
N ASP A 165 12.06 -1.88 -3.75
CA ASP A 165 13.40 -1.29 -3.67
C ASP A 165 13.52 0.17 -4.19
N GLY A 166 12.42 0.94 -4.16
CA GLY A 166 12.37 2.32 -4.67
C GLY A 166 11.87 2.45 -6.10
N GLU A 167 11.70 1.35 -6.83
CA GLU A 167 11.03 1.33 -8.12
C GLU A 167 9.50 1.24 -7.95
N TRP A 168 8.76 2.10 -8.65
CA TRP A 168 7.30 2.20 -8.55
C TRP A 168 6.61 1.58 -9.76
N MET A 169 5.57 0.79 -9.52
CA MET A 169 4.79 0.14 -10.55
C MET A 169 3.33 0.53 -10.38
N SER A 170 2.78 1.09 -11.45
CA SER A 170 1.37 1.41 -11.56
C SER A 170 0.79 0.73 -12.79
N ARG A 171 -0.53 0.79 -12.92
CA ARG A 171 -1.27 0.15 -14.00
C ARG A 171 -2.47 0.98 -14.41
N VAL A 172 -2.74 1.00 -15.71
CA VAL A 172 -3.94 1.66 -16.29
C VAL A 172 -5.20 0.92 -15.87
N THR A 173 -5.14 -0.41 -15.88
CA THR A 173 -6.25 -1.27 -15.46
C THR A 173 -5.85 -2.29 -14.41
N GLY A 174 -6.77 -2.59 -13.48
CA GLY A 174 -6.52 -3.40 -12.28
C GLY A 174 -7.18 -4.79 -12.29
N HIS A 175 -7.82 -5.16 -11.18
CA HIS A 175 -8.44 -6.46 -10.95
C HIS A 175 -9.74 -6.66 -11.75
N GLN A 176 -9.63 -7.05 -13.02
CA GLN A 176 -10.75 -7.39 -13.90
C GLN A 176 -10.32 -8.44 -14.93
N SER A 177 -11.25 -8.97 -15.74
CA SER A 177 -10.87 -9.90 -16.81
C SER A 177 -9.97 -9.21 -17.84
N LEU A 178 -9.06 -9.94 -18.49
CA LEU A 178 -8.17 -9.33 -19.47
C LEU A 178 -8.95 -8.64 -20.60
N ARG A 179 -10.10 -9.20 -21.03
CA ARG A 179 -10.95 -8.58 -22.06
C ARG A 179 -11.45 -7.21 -21.62
N GLU A 180 -12.05 -7.11 -20.44
CA GLU A 180 -12.52 -5.84 -19.87
C GLU A 180 -11.37 -4.86 -19.60
N ALA A 181 -10.19 -5.39 -19.24
CA ALA A 181 -8.99 -4.59 -19.08
C ALA A 181 -8.59 -3.90 -20.39
N LEU A 182 -8.63 -4.61 -21.53
CA LEU A 182 -8.35 -4.01 -22.83
C LEU A 182 -9.36 -2.91 -23.17
N ASP A 183 -10.65 -3.15 -22.94
CA ASP A 183 -11.71 -2.17 -23.21
C ASP A 183 -11.58 -0.91 -22.32
N GLY A 184 -10.99 -1.03 -21.14
CA GLY A 184 -10.77 0.07 -20.20
C GLY A 184 -9.55 0.95 -20.49
N ILE A 185 -8.67 0.56 -21.41
CA ILE A 185 -7.48 1.34 -21.78
C ILE A 185 -7.89 2.41 -22.80
N ASN A 186 -7.75 3.67 -22.41
CA ASN A 186 -8.07 4.83 -23.25
C ASN A 186 -7.18 6.04 -22.87
N PRO A 187 -7.16 7.12 -23.67
CA PRO A 187 -6.32 8.28 -23.38
C PRO A 187 -6.51 8.88 -21.97
N ALA A 188 -7.74 8.87 -21.45
CA ALA A 188 -8.03 9.40 -20.12
C ALA A 188 -7.45 8.49 -19.03
N SER A 189 -7.68 7.18 -19.10
CA SER A 189 -7.16 6.23 -18.10
C SER A 189 -5.62 6.15 -18.10
N ILE A 190 -4.99 6.30 -19.28
CA ILE A 190 -3.53 6.41 -19.40
C ILE A 190 -3.03 7.71 -18.76
N THR A 191 -3.67 8.84 -19.05
CA THR A 191 -3.31 10.16 -18.48
C THR A 191 -3.43 10.14 -16.95
N ASP A 192 -4.55 9.65 -16.44
CA ASP A 192 -4.82 9.53 -15.00
C ASP A 192 -3.74 8.70 -14.30
N SER A 193 -3.30 7.60 -14.91
CA SER A 193 -2.26 6.72 -14.37
C SER A 193 -0.89 7.41 -14.33
N ILE A 194 -0.49 8.07 -15.43
CA ILE A 194 0.78 8.79 -15.52
C ILE A 194 0.84 9.92 -14.49
N GLU A 195 -0.23 10.72 -14.39
CA GLU A 195 -0.31 11.80 -13.42
C GLU A 195 -0.30 11.30 -11.97
N LEU A 196 -1.01 10.21 -11.70
CA LEU A 196 -1.06 9.64 -10.37
C LEU A 196 0.35 9.18 -9.93
N VAL A 197 1.11 8.54 -10.81
CA VAL A 197 2.51 8.15 -10.54
C VAL A 197 3.37 9.37 -10.26
N ASP A 198 3.36 10.37 -11.15
CA ASP A 198 4.19 11.57 -11.00
C ASP A 198 3.92 12.27 -9.66
N ARG A 199 2.64 12.49 -9.33
CA ARG A 199 2.23 13.10 -8.05
C ARG A 199 2.68 12.27 -6.85
N MET A 200 2.47 10.95 -6.87
CA MET A 200 2.82 10.09 -5.74
C MET A 200 4.33 9.99 -5.51
N MET A 201 5.11 9.89 -6.57
CA MET A 201 6.57 9.80 -6.45
C MET A 201 7.20 11.13 -6.03
N ARG A 202 6.67 12.27 -6.51
CA ARG A 202 7.04 13.59 -5.98
C ARG A 202 6.72 13.71 -4.50
N ARG A 203 5.54 13.26 -4.08
CA ARG A 203 5.16 13.17 -2.66
C ARG A 203 6.05 12.21 -1.87
N ALA A 204 6.66 11.22 -2.50
CA ALA A 204 7.68 10.37 -1.89
C ALA A 204 9.09 11.00 -1.93
N GLY A 205 9.27 12.19 -2.50
CA GLY A 205 10.54 12.92 -2.50
C GLY A 205 11.37 12.77 -3.77
N VAL A 206 10.84 12.10 -4.80
CA VAL A 206 11.46 12.04 -6.11
C VAL A 206 11.11 13.32 -6.88
N ALA A 207 12.01 14.30 -6.87
CA ALA A 207 11.75 15.64 -7.40
C ALA A 207 11.30 15.66 -8.88
N ARG A 208 11.81 14.73 -9.70
CA ARG A 208 11.46 14.59 -11.11
C ARG A 208 11.42 13.11 -11.50
N PRO A 209 10.29 12.42 -11.26
CA PRO A 209 10.16 10.98 -11.52
C PRO A 209 10.28 10.65 -13.01
N ARG A 210 11.15 9.71 -13.37
CA ARG A 210 11.30 9.20 -14.75
C ARG A 210 10.34 8.03 -14.95
N ILE A 211 9.27 8.27 -15.70
CA ILE A 211 8.16 7.33 -15.85
C ILE A 211 8.22 6.69 -17.24
N ALA A 212 8.42 5.38 -17.30
CA ALA A 212 8.22 4.61 -18.52
C ALA A 212 6.76 4.17 -18.66
N VAL A 213 6.23 4.23 -19.87
CA VAL A 213 4.91 3.67 -20.19
C VAL A 213 5.12 2.41 -21.02
N ALA A 214 4.55 1.29 -20.57
CA ALA A 214 4.61 0.04 -21.30
C ALA A 214 3.69 0.08 -22.53
N ALA A 215 4.07 -0.64 -23.58
CA ALA A 215 3.18 -0.94 -24.69
C ALA A 215 2.06 -1.87 -24.26
N LEU A 216 0.94 -1.84 -24.98
CA LEU A 216 -0.12 -2.83 -24.83
C LEU A 216 0.23 -4.10 -25.63
N ASN A 217 0.56 -3.92 -26.91
CA ASN A 217 0.87 -4.99 -27.84
C ASN A 217 2.33 -5.44 -27.69
N PRO A 218 2.65 -6.71 -28.02
CA PRO A 218 4.03 -7.17 -28.08
C PRO A 218 4.83 -6.28 -29.04
N HIS A 219 6.09 -6.04 -28.70
CA HIS A 219 7.02 -5.21 -29.47
C HIS A 219 6.49 -3.79 -29.77
N ALA A 220 5.62 -3.25 -28.91
CA ALA A 220 4.98 -1.96 -29.12
C ALA A 220 4.22 -1.85 -30.46
N GLY A 221 3.55 -2.94 -30.85
CA GLY A 221 2.74 -3.04 -32.05
C GLY A 221 3.55 -3.30 -33.33
N GLU A 222 4.88 -3.35 -33.26
CA GLU A 222 5.78 -3.61 -34.40
C GLU A 222 5.41 -2.74 -35.62
N ASN A 223 5.39 -1.42 -35.43
CA ASN A 223 4.99 -0.42 -36.42
C ASN A 223 3.59 -0.63 -37.03
N GLY A 224 2.67 -1.21 -36.26
CA GLY A 224 1.28 -1.46 -36.68
C GLY A 224 1.00 -2.90 -37.12
N LEU A 225 2.03 -3.75 -37.18
CA LEU A 225 1.87 -5.15 -37.59
C LEU A 225 1.11 -5.99 -36.56
N PHE A 226 1.28 -5.70 -35.26
CA PHE A 226 0.66 -6.44 -34.16
C PHE A 226 -0.44 -5.66 -33.42
N GLY A 227 -0.99 -4.63 -34.06
CA GLY A 227 -1.96 -3.72 -33.46
C GLY A 227 -1.51 -2.27 -33.59
N ARG A 228 -2.46 -1.34 -33.45
CA ARG A 228 -2.23 0.10 -33.69
C ARG A 228 -2.49 0.97 -32.46
N ASP A 229 -2.83 0.38 -31.31
CA ASP A 229 -3.10 1.07 -30.05
C ASP A 229 -1.94 2.00 -29.64
N GLU A 230 -0.70 1.57 -29.85
CA GLU A 230 0.48 2.38 -29.58
C GLU A 230 0.54 3.64 -30.43
N ILE A 231 0.20 3.52 -31.73
CA ILE A 231 0.27 4.61 -32.71
C ILE A 231 -0.88 5.58 -32.50
N GLU A 232 -2.09 5.05 -32.32
CA GLU A 232 -3.32 5.83 -32.38
C GLU A 232 -3.73 6.41 -31.03
N MET A 233 -3.27 5.81 -29.93
CA MET A 233 -3.75 6.14 -28.58
C MET A 233 -2.62 6.32 -27.57
N ILE A 234 -1.75 5.33 -27.37
CA ILE A 234 -0.80 5.35 -26.23
C ILE A 234 0.29 6.41 -26.47
N ARG A 235 1.01 6.38 -27.61
CA ARG A 235 2.09 7.34 -27.88
C ARG A 235 1.61 8.79 -27.88
N PRO A 236 0.51 9.17 -28.57
CA PRO A 236 -0.01 10.53 -28.51
C PRO A 236 -0.34 10.97 -27.08
N THR A 237 -0.89 10.07 -26.25
CA THR A 237 -1.24 10.38 -24.85
C THR A 237 0.01 10.61 -24.00
N VAL A 238 1.04 9.76 -24.14
CA VAL A 238 2.32 9.92 -23.42
C VAL A 238 3.02 11.20 -23.84
N GLU A 239 3.05 11.52 -25.12
CA GLU A 239 3.62 12.77 -25.63
C GLU A 239 2.88 14.00 -25.12
N ALA A 240 1.54 13.94 -25.03
CA ALA A 240 0.73 15.00 -24.44
C ALA A 240 1.04 15.19 -22.95
N ALA A 241 1.17 14.11 -22.17
CA ALA A 241 1.58 14.18 -20.77
C ALA A 241 2.99 14.78 -20.61
N ALA A 242 3.93 14.38 -21.48
CA ALA A 242 5.29 14.90 -21.50
C ALA A 242 5.34 16.40 -21.82
N LYS A 243 4.53 16.88 -22.77
CA LYS A 243 4.41 18.30 -23.11
C LYS A 243 3.91 19.16 -21.93
N ARG A 244 3.20 18.57 -20.97
CA ARG A 244 2.78 19.24 -19.73
C ARG A 244 3.86 19.22 -18.62
N GLY A 245 5.04 18.68 -18.91
CA GLY A 245 6.18 18.70 -17.98
C GLY A 245 6.36 17.44 -17.13
N ILE A 246 5.53 16.41 -17.31
CA ILE A 246 5.75 15.10 -16.66
C ILE A 246 6.92 14.42 -17.39
N ALA A 247 7.91 13.91 -16.64
CA ALA A 247 9.05 13.23 -17.23
C ALA A 247 8.69 11.77 -17.60
N CYS A 248 7.78 11.61 -18.56
CA CYS A 248 7.33 10.31 -19.06
C CYS A 248 7.73 10.04 -20.51
N THR A 249 8.04 8.79 -20.82
CA THR A 249 8.38 8.33 -22.18
C THR A 249 7.80 6.94 -22.47
N GLY A 250 7.61 6.62 -23.76
CA GLY A 250 7.05 5.35 -24.21
C GLY A 250 6.20 5.50 -25.49
N PRO A 251 5.39 4.49 -25.84
CA PRO A 251 5.35 3.16 -25.22
C PRO A 251 6.62 2.35 -25.50
N TYR A 252 7.04 1.52 -24.53
CA TYR A 252 8.15 0.57 -24.66
C TYR A 252 7.65 -0.88 -24.63
N PRO A 253 8.26 -1.82 -25.39
CA PRO A 253 7.93 -3.24 -25.27
C PRO A 253 8.02 -3.72 -23.82
N ALA A 254 6.95 -4.36 -23.33
CA ALA A 254 6.79 -4.69 -21.91
C ALA A 254 7.87 -5.66 -21.39
N ASP A 255 8.34 -6.58 -22.22
CA ASP A 255 9.44 -7.51 -21.94
C ASP A 255 10.79 -6.80 -21.72
N THR A 256 11.00 -5.65 -22.34
CA THR A 256 12.26 -4.88 -22.22
C THR A 256 12.20 -3.77 -21.17
N VAL A 257 11.03 -3.15 -20.96
CA VAL A 257 10.90 -1.97 -20.10
C VAL A 257 11.22 -2.27 -18.63
N TYR A 258 10.82 -3.44 -18.11
CA TYR A 258 11.11 -3.81 -16.73
C TYR A 258 12.58 -4.12 -16.50
N VAL A 259 13.28 -4.69 -17.48
CA VAL A 259 14.74 -4.89 -17.40
C VAL A 259 15.45 -3.54 -17.25
N ARG A 260 15.03 -2.53 -18.03
CA ARG A 260 15.56 -1.16 -17.97
C ARG A 260 15.22 -0.45 -16.67
N ALA A 261 13.98 -0.61 -16.19
CA ALA A 261 13.55 -0.06 -14.90
C ALA A 261 14.38 -0.64 -13.74
N PHE A 262 14.56 -1.96 -13.67
CA PHE A 262 15.39 -2.61 -12.64
C PHE A 262 16.89 -2.35 -12.80
N ALA A 263 17.33 -1.81 -13.94
CA ALA A 263 18.67 -1.29 -14.15
C ALA A 263 18.82 0.19 -13.75
N GLY A 264 17.75 0.82 -13.23
CA GLY A 264 17.76 2.21 -12.74
C GLY A 264 17.54 3.26 -13.83
N GLU A 265 17.15 2.88 -15.04
CA GLU A 265 16.86 3.83 -16.12
C GLU A 265 15.56 4.62 -15.88
N PHE A 266 14.59 3.99 -15.23
CA PHE A 266 13.30 4.57 -14.88
C PHE A 266 13.01 4.38 -13.40
N ASP A 267 12.35 5.37 -12.81
CA ASP A 267 11.90 5.30 -11.41
C ASP A 267 10.53 4.62 -11.33
N SER A 268 9.74 4.65 -12.42
CA SER A 268 8.48 3.93 -12.52
C SER A 268 8.17 3.34 -13.88
N VAL A 269 7.39 2.25 -13.88
CA VAL A 269 6.69 1.74 -15.06
C VAL A 269 5.16 1.82 -14.87
N VAL A 270 4.47 2.40 -15.86
CA VAL A 270 3.00 2.33 -16.01
C VAL A 270 2.68 1.16 -16.95
N ALA A 271 2.16 0.08 -16.38
CA ALA A 271 1.65 -1.07 -17.11
C ALA A 271 0.26 -0.78 -17.69
N MET A 272 -0.10 -1.44 -18.79
CA MET A 272 -1.44 -1.33 -19.37
C MET A 272 -2.47 -2.17 -18.62
N TYR A 273 -2.07 -3.33 -18.09
CA TYR A 273 -2.93 -4.24 -17.32
C TYR A 273 -2.16 -4.92 -16.18
N HIS A 274 -2.89 -5.54 -15.26
CA HIS A 274 -2.36 -6.10 -14.01
C HIS A 274 -1.15 -7.04 -14.21
N ASP A 275 -1.33 -8.13 -14.95
CA ASP A 275 -0.30 -9.18 -15.06
C ASP A 275 0.98 -8.70 -15.78
N GLN A 276 0.87 -7.71 -16.67
CA GLN A 276 2.01 -7.15 -17.40
C GLN A 276 3.11 -6.65 -16.48
N GLY A 277 2.75 -5.97 -15.39
CA GLY A 277 3.71 -5.49 -14.38
C GLY A 277 3.87 -6.42 -13.20
N GLN A 278 2.81 -7.15 -12.83
CA GLN A 278 2.84 -7.99 -11.64
C GLN A 278 3.79 -9.18 -11.80
N ILE A 279 3.88 -9.77 -13.00
CA ILE A 279 4.84 -10.85 -13.25
C ILE A 279 6.28 -10.36 -13.02
N ALA A 280 6.65 -9.20 -13.55
CA ALA A 280 8.00 -8.64 -13.43
C ALA A 280 8.38 -8.36 -11.97
N THR A 281 7.49 -7.71 -11.21
CA THR A 281 7.76 -7.37 -9.81
C THR A 281 7.85 -8.61 -8.92
N LYS A 282 6.98 -9.61 -9.14
CA LYS A 282 6.97 -10.86 -8.37
C LYS A 282 8.24 -11.68 -8.59
N LEU A 283 8.74 -11.74 -9.84
CA LEU A 283 10.03 -12.38 -10.16
C LEU A 283 11.23 -11.65 -9.51
N ARG A 284 11.18 -10.32 -9.43
CA ARG A 284 12.26 -9.51 -8.84
C ARG A 284 12.30 -9.57 -7.31
N GLY A 285 11.16 -9.65 -6.64
CA GLY A 285 11.15 -9.54 -5.18
C GLY A 285 9.81 -9.70 -4.49
N PHE A 286 9.16 -10.87 -4.64
CA PHE A 286 7.86 -11.17 -4.02
C PHE A 286 7.73 -10.75 -2.54
N ASN A 287 8.74 -11.02 -1.71
CA ASN A 287 8.70 -10.82 -0.25
C ASN A 287 9.12 -9.42 0.21
N ARG A 288 9.35 -8.48 -0.70
CA ARG A 288 9.86 -7.13 -0.40
C ARG A 288 8.96 -6.01 -0.91
N GLY A 289 8.01 -6.35 -1.78
CA GLY A 289 7.07 -5.40 -2.35
C GLY A 289 6.15 -4.79 -1.29
N VAL A 290 5.92 -3.49 -1.42
CA VAL A 290 4.91 -2.74 -0.69
C VAL A 290 3.80 -2.37 -1.65
N THR A 291 2.57 -2.45 -1.18
CA THR A 291 1.39 -1.92 -1.86
C THR A 291 0.99 -0.59 -1.20
N VAL A 292 0.75 0.43 -2.02
CA VAL A 292 0.25 1.75 -1.62
C VAL A 292 -1.10 2.00 -2.28
N THR A 293 -2.05 2.56 -1.52
CA THR A 293 -3.28 3.12 -2.12
C THR A 293 -3.00 4.55 -2.57
N ALA A 294 -2.72 4.73 -3.84
CA ALA A 294 -2.35 6.02 -4.43
C ALA A 294 -3.59 6.86 -4.77
N GLY A 295 -3.53 8.16 -4.49
CA GLY A 295 -4.58 9.12 -4.85
C GLY A 295 -5.52 9.48 -3.69
N LEU A 296 -5.49 8.73 -2.60
CA LEU A 296 -6.22 9.08 -1.38
C LEU A 296 -5.45 10.12 -0.55
N GLU A 297 -6.19 10.92 0.22
CA GLU A 297 -5.58 11.92 1.11
C GLU A 297 -4.78 11.24 2.24
N THR A 298 -5.43 10.28 2.91
CA THR A 298 -4.79 9.41 3.90
C THR A 298 -3.84 8.44 3.21
N VAL A 299 -2.65 8.28 3.79
CA VAL A 299 -1.66 7.32 3.31
C VAL A 299 -2.03 5.91 3.81
N PHE A 300 -2.17 4.97 2.88
CA PHE A 300 -2.35 3.55 3.19
C PHE A 300 -1.23 2.72 2.57
N THR A 301 -0.58 1.90 3.39
CA THR A 301 0.46 0.97 2.94
C THR A 301 0.25 -0.43 3.52
N THR A 302 0.70 -1.44 2.80
CA THR A 302 0.65 -2.85 3.25
C THR A 302 1.74 -3.65 2.53
N PRO A 303 2.28 -4.73 3.11
CA PRO A 303 3.11 -5.66 2.33
C PRO A 303 2.34 -6.28 1.15
N SER A 304 3.01 -6.53 0.03
CA SER A 304 2.38 -7.12 -1.18
C SER A 304 2.19 -8.65 -1.11
N HIS A 305 2.38 -9.27 0.06
CA HIS A 305 2.12 -10.68 0.31
C HIS A 305 0.79 -10.87 1.06
N GLY A 306 0.17 -12.04 0.92
CA GLY A 306 -1.10 -12.36 1.58
C GLY A 306 -0.94 -12.84 3.02
N THR A 307 -2.01 -13.43 3.55
CA THR A 307 -2.12 -13.95 4.92
C THR A 307 -1.25 -15.15 5.23
N ALA A 308 -0.67 -15.81 4.21
CA ALA A 308 0.24 -16.95 4.32
C ALA A 308 -0.24 -18.02 5.31
N PHE A 309 -1.46 -18.51 5.08
CA PHE A 309 -2.18 -19.43 5.96
C PHE A 309 -1.42 -20.72 6.30
N ASP A 310 -0.51 -21.14 5.44
CA ASP A 310 0.33 -22.33 5.57
C ASP A 310 1.40 -22.23 6.68
N ILE A 311 1.78 -21.00 7.08
CA ILE A 311 2.85 -20.78 8.07
C ILE A 311 2.38 -20.08 9.35
N VAL A 312 1.06 -19.92 9.54
CA VAL A 312 0.51 -19.22 10.71
C VAL A 312 0.88 -19.94 12.01
N GLY A 313 1.43 -19.20 12.97
CA GLY A 313 1.82 -19.73 14.28
C GLY A 313 3.12 -20.52 14.30
N THR A 314 3.83 -20.58 13.17
CA THR A 314 5.11 -21.31 13.08
C THR A 314 6.32 -20.47 13.49
N GLY A 315 6.17 -19.14 13.61
CA GLY A 315 7.28 -18.28 14.01
C GLY A 315 8.32 -18.09 12.90
N VAL A 316 7.93 -18.19 11.62
CA VAL A 316 8.84 -18.00 10.47
C VAL A 316 8.45 -16.85 9.54
N ALA A 317 7.40 -16.09 9.88
CA ALA A 317 6.94 -14.98 9.04
C ALA A 317 7.99 -13.86 9.00
N LYS A 318 8.45 -13.53 7.79
CA LYS A 318 9.43 -12.46 7.56
C LYS A 318 8.76 -11.10 7.63
N THR A 319 9.42 -10.09 8.20
CA THR A 319 8.86 -8.74 8.40
C THR A 319 9.25 -7.72 7.33
N GLY A 320 10.22 -8.03 6.46
CA GLY A 320 10.84 -7.05 5.56
C GLY A 320 9.86 -6.20 4.74
N ALA A 321 8.84 -6.79 4.11
CA ALA A 321 7.84 -6.02 3.36
C ALA A 321 6.97 -5.12 4.26
N LEU A 322 6.65 -5.54 5.48
CA LEU A 322 5.89 -4.73 6.43
C LEU A 322 6.73 -3.57 6.96
N GLU A 323 8.01 -3.79 7.23
CA GLU A 323 8.96 -2.72 7.59
C GLU A 323 9.09 -1.69 6.47
N SER A 324 9.26 -2.15 5.22
CA SER A 324 9.26 -1.27 4.04
C SER A 324 7.95 -0.50 3.91
N ALA A 325 6.81 -1.10 4.23
CA ALA A 325 5.51 -0.42 4.19
C ALA A 325 5.43 0.73 5.20
N VAL A 326 5.89 0.51 6.44
CA VAL A 326 5.96 1.57 7.46
C VAL A 326 6.88 2.71 7.02
N ARG A 327 8.08 2.40 6.52
CA ARG A 327 9.05 3.41 6.06
C ARG A 327 8.50 4.23 4.90
N LEU A 328 7.85 3.58 3.93
CA LEU A 328 7.22 4.27 2.81
C LEU A 328 6.05 5.16 3.26
N ALA A 329 5.24 4.69 4.22
CA ALA A 329 4.18 5.51 4.80
C ALA A 329 4.75 6.77 5.47
N ALA A 330 5.81 6.64 6.27
CA ALA A 330 6.48 7.76 6.91
C ALA A 330 7.04 8.78 5.91
N GLN A 331 7.64 8.30 4.82
CA GLN A 331 8.16 9.12 3.73
C GLN A 331 7.05 9.93 3.03
N LEU A 332 5.92 9.29 2.73
CA LEU A 332 4.76 9.92 2.08
C LEU A 332 4.04 10.95 2.96
N VAL A 333 4.13 10.81 4.29
CA VAL A 333 3.60 11.79 5.25
C VAL A 333 4.52 12.99 5.39
N SER A 334 5.82 12.76 5.58
CA SER A 334 6.79 13.81 5.92
C SER A 334 6.84 14.95 4.91
N ILE A 335 6.51 14.67 3.64
CA ILE A 335 6.50 15.65 2.56
C ILE A 335 5.17 16.44 2.51
N LYS A 336 4.03 15.83 2.89
CA LYS A 336 2.74 16.52 3.03
C LYS A 336 2.86 17.69 4.03
N VAL A 337 3.58 17.49 5.13
CA VAL A 337 3.81 18.52 6.16
C VAL A 337 4.64 19.69 5.62
N LYS A 338 5.62 19.42 4.75
CA LYS A 338 6.45 20.47 4.13
C LYS A 338 5.66 21.33 3.15
N GLU A 339 4.81 20.74 2.31
CA GLU A 339 3.98 21.49 1.36
C GLU A 339 2.96 22.40 2.07
N ALA A 340 2.31 21.92 3.14
CA ALA A 340 1.39 22.73 3.95
C ALA A 340 2.07 23.90 4.69
N ALA A 341 3.36 23.77 5.02
CA ALA A 341 4.14 24.83 5.69
C ALA A 341 4.61 25.94 4.74
N HIS A 342 4.69 25.68 3.43
CA HIS A 342 5.09 26.68 2.41
C HIS A 342 3.90 27.38 1.75
N ALA A 343 2.67 26.90 1.98
CA ALA A 343 1.44 27.47 1.44
C ALA A 343 0.74 28.47 2.38
N ASN A 344 1.31 28.73 3.57
CA ASN A 344 0.83 29.69 4.57
C ASN A 344 1.80 30.86 4.75
#